data_AF-A0A2A6CRF1-F1
#
_entry.id   AF-A0A2A6CRF1-F1
#
_cell.length_a   1.000
_cell.length_b   1.000
_cell.length_c   1.000
_cell.angle_alpha   90.00
_cell.angle_beta   90.00
_cell.angle_gamma   90.00
#
_symmetry.space_group_name_H-M   'P 1'
#
loop_
_entity.id
_entity.type
_entity.pdbx_description
1 polymer ?
#
loop_
_entity_poly.entity_id
_entity_poly.type
_entity_poly.pdbx_seq_one_letter_code
_entity_poly.pdbx_strand_id
1 'polypeptide(L)'
;MDKVRADLEAYRQRKREEDAAAAVVTSKSIEEEVLYYLQPKRRRSESARPWIAHAYQLLDAIDPLDAWPLRKWRSSFDQSPTATLAATALLYLVGQIYFVWIEFGAVFFVFACLTGICLGLGSRRQGEVSAYSVFNSNCERLLGSMTAEHFERDMLHRKN
;
A
#
# COMPACT_ATOMS: atom_id res chain seq x y z
N MET A 1 24.00 -70.15 25.82
CA MET A 1 22.96 -69.10 26.01
C MET A 1 23.59 -67.71 26.21
N ASP A 2 24.80 -67.61 26.76
CA ASP A 2 25.40 -66.32 27.14
C ASP A 2 25.88 -65.45 25.97
N LYS A 3 26.39 -66.04 24.88
CA LYS A 3 26.78 -65.29 23.67
C LYS A 3 25.62 -64.52 23.04
N VAL A 4 24.45 -65.15 22.94
CA VAL A 4 23.25 -64.53 22.35
C VAL A 4 22.81 -63.32 23.16
N ARG A 5 22.90 -63.39 24.50
CA ARG A 5 22.53 -62.29 25.39
C ARG A 5 23.51 -61.11 25.27
N ALA A 6 24.81 -61.40 25.19
CA ALA A 6 25.83 -60.39 24.96
C ALA A 6 25.66 -59.67 23.59
N ASP A 7 25.35 -60.43 22.53
CA ASP A 7 25.07 -59.86 21.20
C ASP A 7 23.79 -59.02 21.20
N LEU A 8 22.76 -59.45 21.93
CA LEU A 8 21.51 -58.69 22.09
C LEU A 8 21.72 -57.37 22.84
N GLU A 9 22.58 -57.38 23.86
CA GLU A 9 22.94 -56.19 24.63
C GLU A 9 23.76 -55.22 23.78
N ALA A 10 24.73 -55.71 23.01
CA ALA A 10 25.48 -54.91 22.06
C ALA A 10 24.56 -54.28 20.99
N TYR A 11 23.59 -55.04 20.47
CA TYR A 11 22.59 -54.53 19.53
C TYR A 11 21.70 -53.43 20.15
N ARG A 12 21.24 -53.62 21.39
CA ARG A 12 20.43 -52.62 22.11
C ARG A 12 21.21 -51.34 22.43
N GLN A 13 22.52 -51.42 22.60
CA GLN A 13 23.37 -50.23 22.77
C GLN A 13 23.49 -49.45 21.45
N ARG A 14 23.83 -50.14 20.35
CA ARG A 14 23.90 -49.49 19.02
C ARG A 14 22.59 -48.85 18.62
N LYS A 15 21.46 -49.52 18.86
CA LYS A 15 20.14 -48.97 18.55
C LYS A 15 19.83 -47.71 19.36
N ARG A 16 20.22 -47.68 20.64
CA ARG A 16 20.06 -46.47 21.48
C ARG A 16 20.95 -45.31 21.01
N GLU A 17 22.15 -45.60 20.55
CA GLU A 17 23.06 -44.60 19.98
C GLU A 17 22.50 -44.05 18.65
N GLU A 18 21.96 -44.91 17.79
CA GLU A 18 21.29 -44.52 16.54
C GLU A 18 20.03 -43.68 16.79
N ASP A 19 19.17 -44.11 17.72
CA ASP A 19 17.95 -43.39 18.10
C ASP A 19 18.28 -42.03 18.74
N ALA A 20 19.34 -41.96 19.56
CA ALA A 20 19.82 -40.70 20.14
C ALA A 20 20.40 -39.76 19.08
N ALA A 21 21.14 -40.27 18.09
CA ALA A 21 21.64 -39.48 16.99
C ALA A 21 20.51 -38.93 16.12
N ALA A 22 19.48 -39.73 15.82
CA ALA A 22 18.31 -39.30 15.06
C ALA A 22 17.50 -38.21 15.79
N ALA A 23 17.35 -38.32 17.11
CA ALA A 23 16.68 -37.30 17.92
C ALA A 23 17.42 -35.96 17.92
N VAL A 24 18.76 -35.98 18.01
CA VAL A 24 19.61 -34.78 17.96
C VAL A 24 19.61 -34.13 16.57
N VAL A 25 19.57 -34.92 15.50
CA VAL A 25 19.45 -34.39 14.13
C VAL A 25 18.09 -33.70 13.94
N THR A 26 17.02 -34.31 14.46
CA THR A 26 15.66 -33.75 14.39
C THR A 26 15.53 -32.46 15.19
N SER A 27 16.10 -32.37 16.40
CA SER A 27 16.07 -31.14 17.19
C SER A 27 16.82 -30.00 16.50
N LYS A 28 17.98 -30.30 15.90
CA LYS A 28 18.77 -29.32 15.14
C LYS A 28 18.04 -28.82 13.89
N SER A 29 17.34 -29.69 13.16
CA SER A 29 16.59 -29.26 11.97
C SER A 29 15.43 -28.33 12.33
N ILE A 30 14.73 -28.63 13.44
CA ILE A 30 13.65 -27.79 13.97
C ILE A 30 14.20 -26.44 14.43
N GLU A 31 15.34 -26.42 15.12
CA GLU A 31 15.99 -25.17 15.54
C GLU A 31 16.40 -24.31 14.35
N GLU A 32 16.92 -24.91 13.28
CA GLU A 32 17.33 -24.20 12.06
C GLU A 32 16.13 -23.66 11.28
N GLU A 33 15.03 -24.42 11.21
CA GLU A 33 13.77 -23.99 10.63
C GLU A 33 13.13 -22.85 11.44
N VAL A 34 13.07 -22.99 12.78
CA VAL A 34 12.59 -21.94 13.67
C VAL A 34 13.47 -20.69 13.57
N LEU A 35 14.79 -20.83 13.46
CA LEU A 35 15.73 -19.72 13.29
C LEU A 35 15.49 -19.00 11.96
N TYR A 36 15.13 -19.72 10.89
CA TYR A 36 14.76 -19.15 9.60
C TYR A 36 13.49 -18.29 9.71
N TYR A 37 12.45 -18.76 10.40
CA TYR A 37 11.22 -18.01 10.61
C TYR A 37 11.36 -16.87 11.63
N LEU A 38 12.24 -17.01 12.62
CA LEU A 38 12.55 -15.98 13.60
C LEU A 38 13.54 -14.93 13.10
N GLN A 39 14.11 -15.09 11.90
CA GLN A 39 14.91 -14.02 11.31
C GLN A 39 14.00 -12.79 11.11
N PRO A 40 14.34 -11.63 11.72
CA PRO A 40 13.60 -10.41 11.46
C PRO A 40 13.78 -10.10 9.98
N LYS A 41 12.68 -10.20 9.22
CA LYS A 41 12.65 -9.91 7.78
C LYS A 41 13.21 -8.50 7.61
N ARG A 42 14.50 -8.43 7.22
CA ARG A 42 15.26 -7.19 7.16
C ARG A 42 14.44 -6.23 6.32
N ARG A 43 13.95 -5.17 6.97
CA ARG A 43 13.14 -4.13 6.35
C ARG A 43 13.94 -3.62 5.16
N ARG A 44 13.62 -4.08 3.95
CA ARG A 44 14.16 -3.52 2.70
C ARG A 44 13.42 -2.23 2.40
N SER A 45 13.42 -1.34 3.38
CA SER A 45 13.12 0.07 3.24
C SER A 45 14.44 0.74 2.92
N GLU A 46 14.42 1.70 2.00
CA GLU A 46 15.60 2.49 1.57
C GLU A 46 16.46 1.86 0.46
N SER A 47 15.85 1.55 -0.68
CA SER A 47 16.52 1.82 -1.95
C SER A 47 15.55 2.39 -2.98
N ALA A 48 14.79 3.41 -2.58
CA ALA A 48 14.27 4.35 -3.57
C ALA A 48 15.49 5.07 -4.15
N ARG A 49 15.73 4.91 -5.45
CA ARG A 49 16.84 5.54 -6.15
C ARG A 49 16.81 7.05 -5.83
N PRO A 50 17.89 7.66 -5.31
CA PRO A 50 17.85 9.01 -4.75
C PRO A 50 17.40 10.08 -5.77
N TRP A 51 17.65 9.83 -7.06
CA TRP A 51 17.19 10.70 -8.15
C TRP A 51 15.66 10.67 -8.36
N ILE A 52 14.99 9.55 -8.08
CA ILE A 52 13.53 9.44 -8.18
C ILE A 52 12.87 10.17 -7.00
N ALA A 53 13.40 9.99 -5.79
CA ALA A 53 12.90 10.67 -4.60
C ALA A 53 13.04 12.20 -4.72
N HIS A 54 14.19 12.68 -5.22
CA HIS A 54 14.38 14.11 -5.50
C HIS A 54 13.45 14.61 -6.62
N ALA A 55 13.19 13.81 -7.65
CA ALA A 55 12.25 14.17 -8.72
C ALA A 55 10.81 14.31 -8.21
N TYR A 56 10.35 13.41 -7.34
CA TYR A 56 9.05 13.56 -6.69
C TYR A 56 9.01 14.77 -5.77
N GLN A 57 10.06 15.03 -4.99
CA GLN A 57 10.15 16.25 -4.17
C GLN A 57 10.12 17.54 -5.00
N LEU A 58 10.77 17.56 -6.17
CA LEU A 58 10.73 18.70 -7.08
C LEU A 58 9.34 18.86 -7.72
N LEU A 59 8.67 17.77 -8.07
CA LEU A 59 7.31 17.80 -8.59
C LEU A 59 6.29 18.21 -7.53
N ASP A 60 6.43 17.76 -6.28
CA ASP A 60 5.60 18.20 -5.14
C ASP A 60 5.84 19.67 -4.80
N ALA A 61 7.07 20.17 -4.97
CA ALA A 61 7.40 21.57 -4.74
C ALA A 61 6.78 22.51 -5.80
N ILE A 62 6.51 21.99 -7.00
CA ILE A 62 5.74 22.68 -8.03
C ILE A 62 4.28 22.33 -7.79
N ASP A 63 3.64 23.01 -6.84
CA ASP A 63 2.19 22.99 -6.75
C ASP A 63 1.67 23.97 -7.81
N PRO A 64 1.18 23.51 -8.99
CA PRO A 64 0.66 24.41 -10.00
C PRO A 64 -0.53 25.23 -9.48
N LEU A 65 -1.18 24.80 -8.39
CA LEU A 65 -2.26 25.53 -7.73
C LEU A 65 -1.78 26.60 -6.74
N ASP A 66 -0.50 26.60 -6.35
CA ASP A 66 0.10 27.68 -5.54
C ASP A 66 0.62 28.84 -6.40
N ALA A 67 0.40 28.78 -7.72
CA ALA A 67 0.64 29.90 -8.60
C ALA A 67 -0.13 31.15 -8.12
N TRP A 68 0.52 32.32 -8.16
CA TRP A 68 -0.03 33.60 -7.72
C TRP A 68 -1.50 33.87 -8.10
N PRO A 69 -1.96 33.66 -9.35
CA PRO A 69 -3.35 33.92 -9.72
C PRO A 69 -4.34 32.96 -9.04
N LEU A 70 -3.97 31.68 -8.91
CA LEU A 70 -4.82 30.65 -8.32
C LEU A 70 -4.92 30.81 -6.79
N ARG A 71 -3.82 31.19 -6.13
CA ARG A 71 -3.83 31.49 -4.69
C ARG A 71 -4.73 32.68 -4.36
N LYS A 72 -4.68 33.73 -5.18
CA LYS A 72 -5.54 34.91 -5.01
C LYS A 72 -7.01 34.58 -5.25
N TRP A 73 -7.30 33.83 -6.32
CA TRP A 73 -8.65 33.34 -6.60
C TRP A 73 -9.22 32.51 -5.45
N ARG A 74 -8.42 31.60 -4.87
CA ARG A 74 -8.80 30.80 -3.69
C ARG A 74 -9.10 31.64 -2.46
N SER A 75 -8.27 32.64 -2.17
CA SER A 75 -8.52 33.58 -1.08
C SER A 75 -9.81 34.39 -1.28
N SER A 76 -10.13 34.77 -2.53
CA SER A 76 -11.40 35.43 -2.86
C SER A 76 -12.60 34.48 -2.73
N PHE A 77 -12.44 33.20 -3.07
CA PHE A 77 -13.46 32.17 -2.89
C PHE A 77 -13.83 31.97 -1.42
N ASP A 78 -12.85 31.97 -0.51
CA ASP A 78 -13.08 31.84 0.93
C ASP A 78 -13.89 33.01 1.52
N GLN A 79 -13.73 34.22 0.98
CA GLN A 79 -14.48 35.41 1.41
C GLN A 79 -15.92 35.40 0.87
N SER A 80 -16.11 35.01 -0.38
CA SER A 80 -17.42 35.03 -1.06
C SER A 80 -17.54 33.89 -2.08
N PRO A 81 -18.04 32.70 -1.67
CA PRO A 81 -17.99 31.52 -2.52
C PRO A 81 -18.93 31.62 -3.72
N THR A 82 -20.14 32.16 -3.53
CA THR A 82 -21.15 32.26 -4.60
C THR A 82 -20.73 33.22 -5.71
N ALA A 83 -20.26 34.41 -5.35
CA ALA A 83 -19.80 35.42 -6.30
C ALA A 83 -18.56 34.95 -7.07
N THR A 84 -17.61 34.29 -6.40
CA THR A 84 -16.40 33.77 -7.03
C THR A 84 -16.70 32.62 -7.98
N LEU A 85 -17.61 31.71 -7.63
CA LEU A 85 -18.08 30.66 -8.56
C LEU A 85 -18.81 31.24 -9.76
N ALA A 86 -19.70 32.21 -9.55
CA ALA A 86 -20.42 32.86 -10.63
C ALA A 86 -19.46 33.55 -11.61
N ALA A 87 -18.48 34.29 -11.10
CA ALA A 87 -17.45 34.94 -11.92
C ALA A 87 -16.60 33.92 -12.70
N THR A 88 -16.20 32.82 -12.05
CA THR A 88 -15.40 31.76 -12.68
C THR A 88 -16.20 31.03 -13.76
N ALA A 89 -17.47 30.72 -13.49
CA ALA A 89 -18.37 30.11 -14.45
C ALA A 89 -18.63 31.03 -15.64
N LEU A 90 -18.82 32.33 -15.41
CA LEU A 90 -18.98 33.31 -16.48
C LEU A 90 -17.73 33.42 -17.36
N LEU A 91 -16.54 33.49 -16.75
CA LEU A 91 -15.28 33.49 -17.48
C LEU A 91 -15.12 32.22 -18.32
N TYR A 92 -15.44 31.06 -17.75
CA TYR A 92 -15.42 29.79 -18.46
C TYR A 92 -16.39 29.77 -19.64
N LEU A 93 -17.63 30.24 -19.47
CA LEU A 93 -18.62 30.29 -20.55
C LEU A 93 -18.17 31.19 -21.70
N VAL A 94 -17.59 32.36 -21.40
CA VAL A 94 -17.02 33.26 -22.42
C VAL A 94 -15.90 32.55 -23.19
N GLY A 95 -14.97 31.91 -22.48
CA GLY A 95 -13.90 31.12 -23.11
C GLY A 95 -14.44 29.97 -23.95
N GLN A 96 -15.43 29.23 -23.44
CA GLN A 96 -16.06 28.12 -24.13
C GLN A 96 -16.74 28.55 -25.42
N ILE A 97 -17.46 29.68 -25.42
CA ILE A 97 -18.08 30.24 -26.63
C ILE A 97 -16.99 30.61 -27.66
N TYR A 98 -15.90 31.23 -27.21
CA TYR A 98 -14.77 31.57 -28.07
C TYR A 98 -14.12 30.32 -28.70
N PHE A 99 -13.89 29.26 -27.93
CA PHE A 99 -13.34 28.02 -28.47
C PHE A 99 -14.31 27.24 -29.34
N VAL A 100 -15.63 27.34 -29.11
CA VAL A 100 -16.63 26.79 -30.05
C VAL A 100 -16.55 27.51 -31.40
N TRP A 101 -16.34 28.82 -31.39
CA TRP A 101 -16.18 29.60 -32.62
C TRP A 101 -14.94 29.19 -33.43
N ILE A 102 -13.86 28.79 -32.75
CA ILE A 102 -12.64 28.26 -33.39
C ILE A 102 -12.72 26.75 -33.71
N GLU A 103 -13.91 26.14 -33.59
CA GLU A 103 -14.17 24.70 -33.75
C GLU A 103 -13.40 23.78 -32.78
N PHE A 104 -12.79 24.34 -31.74
CA PHE A 104 -11.99 23.63 -30.74
C PHE A 104 -12.69 23.49 -29.37
N GLY A 105 -13.98 23.83 -29.32
CA GLY A 105 -14.77 23.89 -28.08
C GLY A 105 -14.82 22.56 -27.32
N ALA A 106 -14.89 21.44 -28.03
CA ALA A 106 -14.95 20.11 -27.41
C ALA A 106 -13.66 19.77 -26.64
N VAL A 107 -12.50 20.14 -27.18
CA VAL A 107 -11.21 19.87 -26.53
C VAL A 107 -11.07 20.73 -25.28
N PHE A 108 -11.40 22.02 -25.37
CA PHE A 108 -11.41 22.92 -24.22
C PHE A 108 -12.35 22.43 -23.10
N PHE A 109 -13.54 21.94 -23.46
CA PHE A 109 -14.50 21.37 -22.51
C PHE A 109 -13.94 20.14 -21.77
N VAL A 110 -13.34 19.20 -22.51
CA VAL A 110 -12.74 17.99 -21.91
C VAL A 110 -11.61 18.37 -20.96
N PHE A 111 -10.73 19.31 -21.34
CA PHE A 111 -9.68 19.79 -20.45
C PHE A 111 -10.25 20.43 -19.17
N ALA A 112 -11.29 21.25 -19.28
CA ALA A 112 -11.94 21.84 -18.11
C ALA A 112 -12.53 20.79 -17.16
N CYS A 113 -13.18 19.75 -17.70
CA CYS A 113 -13.66 18.62 -16.90
C CYS A 113 -12.52 17.86 -16.21
N LEU A 114 -11.45 17.56 -16.94
CA LEU A 114 -10.27 16.88 -16.40
C LEU A 114 -9.63 17.71 -15.29
N THR A 115 -9.44 19.01 -15.52
CA THR A 115 -8.94 19.93 -14.49
C THR A 115 -9.86 19.92 -13.27
N GLY A 116 -11.19 20.03 -13.45
CA GLY A 116 -12.14 19.98 -12.32
C GLY A 116 -12.02 18.70 -11.49
N ILE A 117 -11.88 17.55 -12.14
CA ILE A 117 -11.65 16.26 -11.46
C ILE A 117 -10.30 16.26 -10.74
N CYS A 118 -9.23 16.68 -11.40
CA CYS A 118 -7.89 16.76 -10.81
C CYS A 118 -7.84 17.69 -9.59
N LEU A 119 -8.57 18.80 -9.61
CA LEU A 119 -8.68 19.72 -8.46
C LEU A 119 -9.55 19.17 -7.33
N GLY A 120 -10.58 18.39 -7.68
CA GLY A 120 -11.44 17.70 -6.70
C GLY A 120 -10.77 16.50 -6.03
N LEU A 121 -9.78 15.90 -6.69
CA LEU A 121 -8.90 14.88 -6.13
C LEU A 121 -7.93 15.56 -5.15
N GLY A 122 -8.33 15.66 -3.89
CA GLY A 122 -7.50 16.27 -2.84
C GLY A 122 -6.11 15.62 -2.72
N SER A 123 -5.14 16.40 -2.26
CA SER A 123 -3.79 15.89 -1.98
C SER A 123 -3.81 14.96 -0.77
N ARG A 124 -3.15 13.80 -0.88
CA ARG A 124 -3.02 12.86 0.23
C ARG A 124 -2.12 13.44 1.30
N ARG A 125 -2.53 13.34 2.57
CA ARG A 125 -1.65 13.73 3.67
C ARG A 125 -0.52 12.71 3.81
N GLN A 126 0.71 13.19 3.99
CA GLN A 126 1.86 12.33 4.29
C GLN A 126 1.55 11.52 5.58
N GLY A 127 1.45 10.20 5.44
CA GLY A 127 1.10 9.28 6.52
C GLY A 127 -0.34 8.75 6.52
N GLU A 128 -1.17 9.13 5.54
CA GLU A 128 -2.52 8.59 5.40
C GLU A 128 -2.48 7.15 4.86
N VAL A 129 -3.17 6.22 5.55
CA VAL A 129 -3.21 4.81 5.17
C VAL A 129 -3.83 4.62 3.79
N SER A 130 -3.15 3.88 2.94
CA SER A 130 -3.62 3.63 1.59
C SER A 130 -4.84 2.72 1.57
N ALA A 131 -5.81 3.03 0.70
CA ALA A 131 -7.01 2.23 0.44
C ALA A 131 -6.73 0.76 0.03
N TYR A 132 -5.50 0.45 -0.37
CA TYR A 132 -5.03 -0.91 -0.52
C TYR A 132 -3.89 -1.17 0.45
N SER A 133 -4.05 -2.21 1.25
CA SER A 133 -3.09 -2.62 2.28
C SER A 133 -1.68 -2.89 1.72
N VAL A 134 -1.57 -3.32 0.45
CA VAL A 134 -0.29 -3.55 -0.25
C VAL A 134 0.61 -2.31 -0.31
N PHE A 135 0.04 -1.11 -0.22
CA PHE A 135 0.78 0.14 -0.24
C PHE A 135 1.04 0.73 1.16
N ASN A 136 0.53 0.11 2.23
CA ASN A 136 0.76 0.57 3.61
C ASN A 136 1.98 -0.13 4.23
N SER A 137 2.70 0.56 5.12
CA SER A 137 4.07 0.20 5.55
C SER A 137 4.21 -1.04 6.44
N ASN A 138 3.13 -1.78 6.68
CA ASN A 138 3.12 -3.09 7.36
C ASN A 138 2.09 -4.07 6.76
N CYS A 139 1.55 -3.80 5.57
CA CYS A 139 0.33 -4.47 5.08
C CYS A 139 -0.79 -4.47 6.15
N GLU A 140 -0.89 -3.36 6.88
CA GLU A 140 -1.96 -3.16 7.84
C GLU A 140 -3.29 -3.11 7.10
N ARG A 141 -4.24 -3.91 7.56
CA ARG A 141 -5.59 -3.94 6.99
C ARG A 141 -6.31 -2.66 7.40
N LEU A 142 -7.07 -2.11 6.47
CA LEU A 142 -7.92 -0.96 6.76
C LEU A 142 -9.00 -1.40 7.74
N LEU A 143 -9.26 -0.54 8.73
CA LEU A 143 -10.41 -0.71 9.62
C LEU A 143 -11.68 -0.86 8.78
N GLY A 144 -12.33 -2.02 8.86
CA GLY A 144 -13.55 -2.33 8.11
C GLY A 144 -13.38 -3.22 6.87
N SER A 145 -12.15 -3.62 6.49
CA SER A 145 -12.00 -4.66 5.46
C SER A 145 -12.46 -6.02 6.01
N MET A 146 -13.39 -6.69 5.33
CA MET A 146 -13.80 -8.05 5.69
C MET A 146 -12.58 -8.97 5.65
N THR A 147 -12.26 -9.49 6.83
CA THR A 147 -11.13 -10.38 7.04
C THR A 147 -11.48 -11.75 6.46
N ALA A 148 -10.55 -12.39 5.74
CA ALA A 148 -10.78 -13.74 5.18
C ALA A 148 -11.25 -14.74 6.26
N GLU A 149 -10.71 -14.68 7.48
CA GLU A 149 -11.18 -15.51 8.59
C GLU A 149 -12.63 -15.20 9.00
N HIS A 150 -13.09 -13.96 8.87
CA HIS A 150 -14.48 -13.57 9.16
C HIS A 150 -15.42 -14.06 8.05
N PHE A 151 -15.00 -13.92 6.79
CA PHE A 151 -15.73 -14.45 5.63
C PHE A 151 -15.85 -15.98 5.68
N GLU A 152 -14.78 -16.68 6.04
CA GLU A 152 -14.80 -18.14 6.24
C GLU A 152 -15.72 -18.54 7.39
N ARG A 153 -15.67 -17.83 8.54
CA ARG A 153 -16.57 -18.08 9.67
C ARG A 153 -18.04 -17.91 9.27
N ASP A 154 -18.39 -16.86 8.53
CA ASP A 154 -19.76 -16.60 8.08
C ASP A 154 -20.24 -17.61 7.02
N MET A 155 -19.36 -18.02 6.10
CA MET A 155 -19.69 -19.06 5.11
C MET A 155 -19.86 -20.44 5.75
N LEU A 156 -19.05 -20.77 6.77
CA LEU A 156 -19.15 -22.03 7.50
C LEU A 156 -20.38 -22.05 8.43
N HIS A 157 -20.75 -20.92 9.05
CA HIS A 157 -21.94 -20.83 9.90
C HIS A 157 -23.26 -20.87 9.13
N ARG A 158 -23.27 -20.50 7.85
CA ARG A 158 -24.48 -20.56 7.01
C ARG A 158 -24.86 -21.99 6.58
N LYS A 159 -24.00 -22.98 6.85
CA LYS A 159 -24.19 -24.36 6.37
C LYS A 159 -24.79 -25.34 7.40
N ASN A 160 -25.29 -24.82 8.53
CA ASN A 160 -26.08 -25.58 9.50
C ASN A 160 -27.53 -25.13 9.50
#